data_AF-A0AAP2Z6Z2-F1
#
_entry.id   AF-A0AAP2Z6Z2-F1
#
_cell.length_a   1.000
_cell.length_b   1.000
_cell.length_c   1.000
_cell.angle_alpha   90.00
_cell.angle_beta   90.00
_cell.angle_gamma   90.00
#
_symmetry.space_group_name_H-M   'P 1'
#
loop_
_entity.id
_entity.type
_entity.pdbx_description
1 polymer ?
#
loop_
_entity_poly.entity_id
_entity_poly.type
_entity_poly.pdbx_seq_one_letter_code
_entity_poly.pdbx_strand_id
1 'polypeptide(L)'
;MSDQYCPECGASVDTGNRYCSSCGERITEVTQTPTGKPANAGGGTKTDGDTTFAAITHILALLTWVIGPLIVYLVTEDQFVKENARNALNWQIMFTIYMVVSAVLILVLIGFALIFILPLLDMVFCIIAAIKASEGEAWTYPATPDII
;
A
#
# COMPACT_ATOMS: atom_id res chain seq x y z
N MET A 1 1.33 15.11 29.24
CA MET A 1 0.12 14.37 29.67
C MET A 1 -0.10 13.32 28.61
N SER A 2 -0.01 12.04 28.99
CA SER A 2 -0.26 10.94 28.06
C SER A 2 -1.75 10.62 28.16
N ASP A 3 -2.53 11.06 27.19
CA ASP A 3 -3.98 10.81 27.18
C ASP A 3 -4.21 9.32 26.94
N GLN A 4 -4.84 8.64 27.91
CA GLN A 4 -5.20 7.22 27.82
C GLN A 4 -6.63 7.11 27.30
N TYR A 5 -6.92 6.11 26.46
CA TYR A 5 -8.25 5.90 25.90
C TYR A 5 -8.77 4.51 26.26
N CYS A 6 -10.06 4.40 26.53
CA CYS A 6 -10.73 3.13 26.83
C CYS A 6 -10.84 2.27 25.55
N PRO A 7 -10.42 0.99 25.56
CA PRO A 7 -10.49 0.14 24.36
C PRO A 7 -11.91 -0.24 23.96
N GLU A 8 -12.85 -0.24 24.91
CA GLU A 8 -14.25 -0.63 24.64
C GLU A 8 -15.12 0.52 24.13
N CYS A 9 -14.94 1.74 24.64
CA CYS A 9 -15.82 2.87 24.29
C CYS A 9 -15.11 4.09 23.70
N GLY A 10 -13.78 4.11 23.69
CA GLY A 10 -12.99 5.21 23.13
C GLY A 10 -12.98 6.52 23.95
N ALA A 11 -13.61 6.55 25.13
CA ALA A 11 -13.54 7.72 26.02
C ALA A 11 -12.13 7.91 26.59
N SER A 12 -11.71 9.16 26.81
CA SER A 12 -10.48 9.47 27.52
C SER A 12 -10.58 9.05 28.99
N VAL A 13 -9.53 8.42 29.51
CA VAL A 13 -9.46 7.93 30.88
C VAL A 13 -8.34 8.67 31.61
N ASP A 14 -8.65 9.17 32.81
CA ASP A 14 -7.66 9.80 33.67
C ASP A 14 -6.58 8.80 34.10
N THR A 15 -5.32 9.22 34.00
CA THR A 15 -4.16 8.40 34.33
C THR A 15 -4.23 7.92 35.78
N GLY A 16 -4.40 6.60 35.99
CA GLY A 16 -4.44 5.99 37.31
C GLY A 16 -5.80 5.46 37.76
N ASN A 17 -6.88 5.70 37.00
CA ASN A 17 -8.16 5.05 37.27
C ASN A 17 -8.06 3.53 37.02
N ARG A 18 -8.87 2.72 37.73
CA ARG A 18 -8.95 1.27 37.50
C ARG A 18 -10.12 0.87 36.60
N TYR A 19 -11.02 1.81 36.34
CA TYR A 19 -12.25 1.61 35.57
C TYR A 19 -12.55 2.84 34.71
N CYS A 20 -13.20 2.65 33.57
CA CYS A 20 -13.70 3.73 32.72
C CYS A 20 -14.95 4.36 33.33
N SER A 21 -14.98 5.69 33.46
CA SER A 21 -16.13 6.45 33.98
C SER A 21 -17.33 6.50 33.02
N SER A 22 -17.13 6.20 31.73
CA SER A 22 -18.18 6.27 30.71
C SER A 22 -18.90 4.94 30.49
N CYS A 23 -18.18 3.82 30.46
CA CYS A 23 -18.75 2.50 30.17
C CYS A 23 -18.61 1.46 31.31
N GLY A 24 -17.77 1.72 32.32
CA GLY A 24 -17.56 0.81 33.45
C GLY A 24 -16.52 -0.30 33.23
N GLU A 25 -15.89 -0.38 32.06
CA GLU A 25 -14.88 -1.41 31.76
C GLU A 25 -13.62 -1.24 32.63
N ARG A 26 -12.95 -2.35 32.97
CA ARG A 26 -11.73 -2.33 33.79
C ARG A 26 -10.51 -2.10 32.92
N ILE A 27 -9.75 -1.04 33.20
CA ILE A 27 -8.55 -0.71 32.42
C ILE A 27 -7.34 -1.48 32.97
N THR A 28 -7.03 -2.63 32.35
CA THR A 28 -5.89 -3.48 32.74
C THR A 28 -4.64 -3.25 31.90
N GLU A 29 -4.77 -2.61 30.74
CA GLU A 29 -3.66 -2.38 29.83
C GLU A 29 -3.78 -0.99 29.22
N VAL A 30 -2.80 -0.14 29.57
CA VAL A 30 -2.69 1.21 29.00
C VAL A 30 -2.01 1.06 27.65
N THR A 31 -2.78 1.14 26.56
CA THR A 31 -2.20 1.26 25.22
C THR A 31 -1.59 2.65 25.09
N GLN A 32 -0.35 2.80 25.53
CA GLN A 32 0.49 3.93 25.16
C GLN A 32 0.67 3.85 23.64
N THR A 33 0.39 4.95 22.93
CA THR A 33 0.70 5.08 21.51
C THR A 33 2.14 4.61 21.27
N PRO A 34 2.38 3.61 20.41
CA PRO A 34 3.73 3.27 20.01
C PRO A 34 4.29 4.44 19.19
N THR A 35 5.00 5.35 19.84
CA THR A 35 5.99 6.21 19.19
C THR A 35 7.12 5.31 18.73
N GLY A 36 7.02 4.83 17.50
CA GLY A 36 8.02 4.00 16.88
C GLY A 36 7.41 3.25 15.71
N LYS A 37 7.56 3.82 14.51
CA LYS A 37 7.29 3.14 13.23
C LYS A 37 8.22 1.92 13.14
N PRO A 38 7.71 0.67 13.15
CA PRO A 38 8.47 -0.40 12.53
C PRO A 38 8.38 -0.21 11.02
N ALA A 39 9.54 -0.08 10.38
CA ALA A 39 9.64 -0.24 8.95
C ALA A 39 9.30 -1.70 8.58
N ASN A 40 8.43 -1.84 7.59
CA ASN A 40 8.12 -3.04 6.81
C ASN A 40 7.19 -4.10 7.46
N ALA A 41 5.93 -4.11 7.01
CA ALA A 41 5.14 -5.30 6.68
C ALA A 41 3.86 -4.84 5.93
N GLY A 42 3.52 -5.50 4.83
CA GLY A 42 2.44 -5.12 3.91
C GLY A 42 1.06 -5.04 4.58
N GLY A 43 0.66 -3.83 4.95
CA GLY A 43 -0.69 -3.52 5.41
C GLY A 43 -1.18 -2.31 4.63
N GLY A 44 -1.78 -2.57 3.47
CA GLY A 44 -2.51 -1.53 2.74
C GLY A 44 -3.66 -1.01 3.59
N THR A 45 -3.88 0.30 3.56
CA THR A 45 -5.06 0.92 4.16
C THR A 45 -6.31 0.24 3.60
N LYS A 46 -7.20 -0.26 4.47
CA LYS A 46 -8.48 -0.85 4.06
C LYS A 46 -9.58 0.21 4.00
N THR A 47 -10.36 0.25 2.92
CA THR A 47 -11.52 1.14 2.76
C THR A 47 -12.81 0.37 2.47
N ASP A 48 -13.94 0.84 3.01
CA ASP A 48 -15.27 0.30 2.76
C ASP A 48 -16.05 1.10 1.68
N GLY A 49 -15.39 2.06 1.02
CA GLY A 49 -15.97 2.98 0.03
C GLY A 49 -15.92 2.50 -1.43
N ASP A 50 -16.07 3.42 -2.39
CA ASP A 50 -15.93 3.11 -3.83
C ASP A 50 -14.46 2.82 -4.17
N THR A 51 -14.21 1.59 -4.64
CA THR A 51 -12.87 1.08 -4.96
C THR A 51 -12.57 1.07 -6.46
N THR A 52 -13.53 1.48 -7.31
CA THR A 52 -13.44 1.33 -8.77
C THR A 52 -12.22 2.05 -9.33
N PHE A 53 -12.01 3.30 -8.91
CA PHE A 53 -10.91 4.11 -9.44
C PHE A 53 -9.54 3.61 -8.97
N ALA A 54 -9.45 3.08 -7.74
CA ALA A 54 -8.25 2.42 -7.24
C ALA A 54 -7.91 1.16 -8.04
N ALA A 55 -8.89 0.29 -8.30
CA ALA A 55 -8.68 -0.92 -9.10
C ALA A 55 -8.26 -0.60 -10.55
N ILE A 56 -8.92 0.36 -11.20
CA ILE A 56 -8.59 0.78 -12.57
C ILE A 56 -7.17 1.35 -12.66
N THR A 57 -6.65 1.96 -11.59
CA THR A 57 -5.29 2.52 -11.57
C THR A 57 -4.23 1.48 -11.89
N HIS A 58 -4.38 0.25 -11.41
CA HIS A 58 -3.45 -0.85 -11.71
C HIS A 58 -3.59 -1.38 -13.14
N ILE A 59 -4.80 -1.36 -13.70
CA ILE A 59 -5.03 -1.68 -15.12
C ILE A 59 -4.41 -0.60 -16.02
N LEU A 60 -4.55 0.66 -15.64
CA LEU A 60 -3.89 1.77 -16.32
C LEU A 60 -2.37 1.64 -16.25
N ALA A 61 -1.82 1.22 -15.11
CA ALA A 61 -0.39 0.96 -14.98
C ALA A 61 0.09 -0.10 -15.97
N LEU A 62 -0.65 -1.22 -16.11
CA LEU A 62 -0.33 -2.27 -17.06
C LEU A 62 -0.38 -1.79 -18.53
N LEU A 63 -1.39 -1.00 -18.90
CA LEU A 63 -1.62 -0.61 -20.31
C LEU A 63 -0.84 0.63 -20.75
N THR A 64 -0.58 1.54 -19.82
CA THR A 64 0.00 2.86 -20.11
C THR A 64 1.31 3.11 -19.37
N TRP A 65 1.82 2.07 -18.70
CA TRP A 65 3.07 2.10 -17.94
C TRP A 65 2.97 3.13 -16.80
N VAL A 66 3.96 4.01 -16.65
CA VAL A 66 3.97 5.06 -15.62
C VAL A 66 2.91 6.15 -15.85
N ILE A 67 2.42 6.35 -17.08
CA ILE A 67 1.63 7.55 -17.42
C ILE A 67 0.26 7.53 -16.74
N GLY A 68 -0.48 6.43 -16.86
CA GLY A 68 -1.79 6.27 -16.25
C GLY A 68 -1.80 6.48 -14.74
N PRO A 69 -1.02 5.72 -13.95
CA PRO A 69 -0.99 5.89 -12.50
C PRO A 69 -0.39 7.26 -12.10
N LEU A 70 0.48 7.88 -12.91
CA LEU A 70 0.96 9.25 -12.66
C LEU A 70 -0.18 10.26 -12.75
N ILE A 71 -1.00 10.18 -13.80
CA ILE A 71 -2.17 11.04 -13.96
C ILE A 71 -3.11 10.85 -12.77
N VAL A 72 -3.42 9.60 -12.40
CA VAL A 72 -4.29 9.33 -11.24
C VAL A 72 -3.69 9.93 -9.96
N TYR A 73 -2.41 9.68 -9.69
CA TYR A 73 -1.72 10.15 -8.49
C TYR A 73 -1.78 11.68 -8.33
N LEU A 74 -1.63 12.41 -9.44
CA LEU A 74 -1.62 13.88 -9.43
C LEU A 74 -3.02 14.50 -9.36
N VAL A 75 -4.05 13.80 -9.87
CA VAL A 75 -5.40 14.36 -10.01
C VAL A 75 -6.33 13.97 -8.86
N THR A 76 -6.17 12.78 -8.30
CA THR A 76 -7.08 12.30 -7.24
C THR A 76 -6.83 13.03 -5.92
N GLU A 77 -7.90 13.33 -5.18
CA GLU A 77 -7.81 13.79 -3.79
C GLU A 77 -8.15 12.69 -2.77
N ASP A 78 -8.74 11.59 -3.26
CA ASP A 78 -9.00 10.40 -2.45
C ASP A 78 -7.67 9.74 -2.05
N GLN A 79 -7.46 9.59 -0.74
CA GLN A 79 -6.20 9.07 -0.20
C GLN A 79 -5.99 7.59 -0.52
N PHE A 80 -7.06 6.79 -0.55
CA PHE A 80 -6.97 5.37 -0.89
C PHE A 80 -6.60 5.19 -2.37
N VAL A 81 -7.23 5.95 -3.27
CA VAL A 81 -6.84 5.96 -4.68
C VAL A 81 -5.40 6.46 -4.84
N LYS A 82 -5.02 7.54 -4.13
CA LYS A 82 -3.66 8.11 -4.18
C LYS A 82 -2.60 7.10 -3.72
N GLU A 83 -2.90 6.30 -2.70
CA GLU A 83 -2.04 5.21 -2.22
C GLU A 83 -1.87 4.10 -3.27
N ASN A 84 -2.97 3.64 -3.89
CA ASN A 84 -2.91 2.65 -4.98
C ASN A 84 -2.14 3.18 -6.20
N ALA A 85 -2.32 4.46 -6.55
CA ALA A 85 -1.56 5.13 -7.60
C ALA A 85 -0.07 5.23 -7.27
N ARG A 86 0.28 5.53 -6.01
CA ARG A 86 1.67 5.51 -5.51
C ARG A 86 2.29 4.12 -5.67
N ASN A 87 1.57 3.08 -5.22
CA ASN A 87 2.03 1.69 -5.31
C ASN A 87 2.26 1.26 -6.77
N ALA A 88 1.32 1.61 -7.66
CA ALA A 88 1.45 1.35 -9.09
C ALA A 88 2.64 2.10 -9.72
N LEU A 89 2.87 3.36 -9.34
CA LEU A 89 4.01 4.15 -9.82
C LEU A 89 5.34 3.57 -9.37
N ASN A 90 5.49 3.30 -8.07
CA ASN A 90 6.68 2.69 -7.51
C ASN A 90 7.00 1.37 -8.24
N TRP A 91 5.97 0.54 -8.50
CA TRP A 91 6.13 -0.69 -9.27
C TRP A 91 6.59 -0.46 -10.71
N GLN A 92 5.92 0.42 -11.47
CA GLN A 92 6.28 0.67 -12.87
C GLN A 92 7.69 1.27 -13.02
N ILE A 93 8.12 2.09 -12.05
CA ILE A 93 9.50 2.60 -11.98
C ILE A 93 10.48 1.43 -11.76
N MET A 94 10.22 0.56 -10.78
CA MET A 94 11.09 -0.59 -10.49
C MET A 94 11.11 -1.62 -11.62
N PHE A 95 9.96 -1.92 -12.20
CA PHE A 95 9.84 -2.78 -13.36
C PHE A 95 10.65 -2.24 -14.55
N THR A 96 10.61 -0.92 -14.79
CA THR A 96 11.47 -0.28 -15.80
C THR A 96 12.96 -0.54 -15.54
N ILE A 97 13.40 -0.39 -14.28
CA ILE A 97 14.77 -0.68 -13.88
C ILE A 97 15.12 -2.16 -14.14
N TYR A 98 14.24 -3.09 -13.77
CA TYR A 98 14.43 -4.51 -14.03
C TYR A 98 14.53 -4.83 -15.52
N MET A 99 13.72 -4.18 -16.35
CA MET A 99 13.77 -4.33 -17.81
C MET A 99 15.08 -3.79 -18.38
N VAL A 100 15.56 -2.63 -17.91
CA VAL A 100 16.86 -2.07 -18.34
C VAL A 100 18.02 -2.98 -17.95
N VAL A 101 18.05 -3.47 -16.70
CA VAL A 101 19.06 -4.42 -16.25
C VAL A 101 19.01 -5.71 -17.08
N SER A 102 17.81 -6.22 -17.35
CA SER A 102 17.61 -7.40 -18.19
C SER A 102 18.10 -7.19 -19.62
N ALA A 103 17.88 -6.01 -20.20
CA ALA A 103 18.38 -5.65 -21.52
C ALA A 103 19.91 -5.65 -21.57
N VAL A 104 20.59 -5.15 -20.52
CA VAL A 104 22.06 -5.23 -20.42
C VAL A 104 22.53 -6.69 -20.27
N LEU A 105 21.80 -7.51 -19.49
CA LEU A 105 22.11 -8.93 -19.31
C LEU A 105 21.89 -9.79 -20.57
N ILE A 106 21.29 -9.25 -21.64
CA ILE A 106 21.23 -9.94 -22.94
C ILE A 106 22.64 -10.21 -23.47
N LEU A 107 23.61 -9.34 -23.18
CA LEU A 107 25.01 -9.52 -23.60
C LEU A 107 25.64 -10.82 -23.09
N VAL A 108 25.13 -11.36 -21.97
CA VAL A 108 25.55 -12.64 -21.39
C VAL A 108 24.48 -13.72 -21.52
N LEU A 109 23.54 -13.55 -22.46
CA LEU A 109 22.42 -14.45 -22.81
C LEU A 109 21.34 -14.63 -21.75
N ILE A 110 21.61 -14.38 -20.46
CA ILE A 110 20.63 -14.51 -19.36
C ILE A 110 19.44 -13.55 -19.56
N GLY A 111 19.69 -12.36 -20.10
CA GLY A 111 18.65 -11.35 -20.33
C GLY A 111 17.53 -11.79 -21.27
N PHE A 112 17.78 -12.75 -22.18
CA PHE A 112 16.75 -13.28 -23.08
C PHE A 112 15.60 -13.95 -22.32
N ALA A 113 15.87 -14.66 -21.23
CA ALA A 113 14.79 -15.25 -20.44
C ALA A 113 14.02 -14.17 -19.66
N LEU A 114 14.76 -13.23 -19.06
CA LEU A 114 14.18 -12.20 -18.20
C LEU A 114 13.24 -11.25 -18.96
N ILE A 115 13.56 -10.90 -20.22
CA ILE A 115 12.73 -10.00 -21.04
C ILE A 115 11.31 -10.55 -21.29
N PHE A 116 11.11 -11.87 -21.21
CA PHE A 116 9.79 -12.50 -21.35
C PHE A 116 9.14 -12.80 -19.99
N ILE A 117 9.93 -13.17 -18.99
CA ILE A 117 9.41 -13.50 -17.66
C ILE A 117 8.90 -12.25 -16.93
N LEU A 118 9.64 -11.15 -17.00
CA LEU A 118 9.30 -9.93 -16.25
C LEU A 118 7.98 -9.29 -16.68
N PRO A 119 7.64 -9.15 -17.99
CA PRO A 119 6.32 -8.66 -18.39
C PRO A 119 5.15 -9.55 -17.96
N LEU A 120 5.36 -10.87 -17.90
CA LEU A 120 4.35 -11.78 -17.35
C LEU A 120 4.15 -11.56 -15.85
N LEU A 121 5.24 -11.32 -15.12
CA LEU A 121 5.18 -10.99 -13.70
C LEU A 121 4.48 -9.64 -13.45
N ASP A 122 4.79 -8.62 -14.25
CA ASP A 122 4.14 -7.30 -14.24
C ASP A 122 2.62 -7.42 -14.45
N MET A 123 2.21 -8.18 -15.46
CA MET A 123 0.80 -8.47 -15.72
C MET A 123 0.13 -9.14 -14.51
N VAL A 124 0.74 -10.19 -13.95
CA VAL A 124 0.18 -10.90 -12.78
C VAL A 124 0.07 -9.98 -11.57
N PHE A 125 1.10 -9.19 -11.27
CA PHE A 125 1.08 -8.29 -10.13
C PHE A 125 0.09 -7.14 -10.30
N CYS A 126 -0.04 -6.56 -11.49
CA CYS A 126 -1.06 -5.55 -11.76
C CYS A 126 -2.48 -6.11 -11.59
N ILE A 127 -2.72 -7.36 -12.00
CA ILE A 127 -4.01 -8.03 -11.80
C ILE A 127 -4.27 -8.27 -10.30
N ILE A 128 -3.29 -8.79 -9.55
CA ILE A 128 -3.43 -9.00 -8.10
C ILE A 128 -3.72 -7.69 -7.39
N ALA A 129 -2.98 -6.63 -7.72
CA ALA A 129 -3.19 -5.31 -7.15
C ALA A 129 -4.57 -4.75 -7.47
N ALA A 130 -5.06 -4.92 -8.72
CA ALA A 130 -6.40 -4.50 -9.10
C ALA A 130 -7.49 -5.25 -8.30
N ILE A 131 -7.36 -6.56 -8.13
CA ILE A 131 -8.28 -7.37 -7.32
C ILE A 131 -8.24 -6.89 -5.86
N LYS A 132 -7.04 -6.73 -5.29
CA LYS A 132 -6.85 -6.26 -3.92
C LYS A 132 -7.43 -4.86 -3.68
N ALA A 133 -7.18 -3.94 -4.60
CA ALA A 133 -7.76 -2.60 -4.56
C ALA A 133 -9.30 -2.67 -4.62
N SER A 134 -9.87 -3.57 -5.43
CA SER A 134 -11.33 -3.76 -5.50
C SER A 134 -11.93 -4.29 -4.20
N GLU A 135 -11.16 -5.07 -3.44
CA GLU A 135 -11.48 -5.53 -2.07
C GLU A 135 -11.21 -4.46 -1.00
N GLY A 136 -10.83 -3.24 -1.43
CA GLY A 136 -10.54 -2.12 -0.54
C GLY A 136 -9.16 -2.16 0.07
N GLU A 137 -8.23 -3.02 -0.36
CA GLU A 137 -6.87 -3.15 0.18
C GLU A 137 -5.82 -2.50 -0.74
N ALA A 138 -5.09 -1.50 -0.25
CA ALA A 138 -4.00 -0.87 -1.00
C ALA A 138 -2.74 -1.75 -1.04
N TRP A 139 -2.66 -2.66 -2.00
CA TRP A 139 -1.59 -3.66 -2.02
C TRP A 139 -0.25 -3.11 -2.52
N THR A 140 0.82 -3.39 -1.77
CA THR A 140 2.19 -3.03 -2.14
C THR A 140 2.84 -4.14 -2.95
N TYR A 141 3.44 -3.77 -4.09
CA TYR A 141 4.10 -4.72 -4.98
C TYR A 141 5.36 -5.31 -4.32
N PRO A 142 5.57 -6.64 -4.39
CA PRO A 142 6.80 -7.27 -3.90
C PRO A 142 8.05 -6.69 -4.55
N ALA A 143 9.16 -6.74 -3.81
CA ALA A 143 10.47 -6.24 -4.24
C ALA A 143 10.51 -4.74 -4.64
N THR A 144 9.50 -3.96 -4.26
CA THR A 144 9.39 -2.53 -4.61
C THR A 144 9.56 -1.66 -3.37
N PRO A 145 10.61 -0.82 -3.30
CA PRO A 145 10.74 0.17 -2.25
C PRO A 145 9.78 1.34 -2.45
N ASP A 146 9.53 2.09 -1.38
CA ASP A 146 8.77 3.33 -1.45
C ASP A 146 9.69 4.47 -1.92
N ILE A 147 9.43 5.03 -3.10
CA ILE A 147 10.32 5.99 -3.77
C ILE A 147 9.75 7.40 -3.75
N ILE A 148 8.46 7.54 -4.10
CA ILE A 148 7.74 8.82 -4.14
C ILE A 148 6.92 9.03 -2.89
#